data_AF-A6E9C5-F1
#
_entry.id   AF-A6E9C5-F1
#
_cell.length_a   1.000
_cell.length_b   1.000
_cell.length_c   1.000
_cell.angle_alpha   90.00
_cell.angle_beta   90.00
_cell.angle_gamma   90.00
#
_symmetry.space_group_name_H-M   'P 1'
#
loop_
_entity.id
_entity.type
_entity.pdbx_description
1 polymer ?
#
loop_
_entity_poly.entity_id
_entity_poly.type
_entity_poly.pdbx_seq_one_letter_code
_entity_poly.pdbx_strand_id
1 'polypeptide(L)' 'MYFIIIGALAGLLFALFDTAVGNAEVSSVNPTVHELVGNVSPTKLLFYAGIGAIAGFLLYKVKQTLFSA' A
#
# COMPACT_ATOMS: atom_id res chain seq x y z
N MET A 1 9.53 1.11 -15.55
CA MET A 1 8.19 0.46 -15.46
C MET A 1 8.07 -0.42 -14.21
N TYR A 2 9.03 -1.31 -13.93
CA TYR A 2 9.02 -2.16 -12.73
C TYR A 2 8.82 -1.42 -11.40
N PHE A 3 9.49 -0.28 -11.20
CA PHE A 3 9.34 0.53 -9.98
C PHE A 3 7.91 1.04 -9.75
N ILE A 4 7.15 1.34 -10.80
CA ILE A 4 5.76 1.81 -10.68
C ILE A 4 4.87 0.65 -10.23
N ILE A 5 5.05 -0.54 -10.81
CA ILE A 5 4.30 -1.75 -10.44
C ILE A 5 4.62 -2.15 -9.00
N ILE A 6 5.91 -2.17 -8.64
CA ILE A 6 6.36 -2.47 -7.27
C ILE A 6 5.79 -1.45 -6.28
N GLY A 7 5.81 -0.17 -6.64
CA GLY A 7 5.23 0.90 -5.83
C GLY A 7 3.72 0.71 -5.63
N ALA A 8 2.98 0.39 -6.70
CA ALA A 8 1.54 0.13 -6.62
C ALA A 8 1.21 -1.08 -5.72
N LEU A 9 1.97 -2.17 -5.86
CA LEU A 9 1.83 -3.36 -5.01
C LEU A 9 2.17 -3.07 -3.54
N ALA A 10 3.23 -2.30 -3.28
CA ALA A 10 3.55 -1.85 -1.93
C ALA A 10 2.42 -1.00 -1.34
N GLY A 11 1.85 -0.08 -2.14
CA GLY A 11 0.67 0.70 -1.75
C GLY A 11 -0.52 -0.19 -1.35
N LEU A 12 -0.85 -1.19 -2.17
CA LEU A 12 -1.91 -2.16 -1.84
C LEU A 12 -1.64 -2.90 -0.51
N LEU A 13 -0.38 -3.32 -0.26
CA LEU A 13 0.00 -3.93 1.01
C LEU A 13 -0.20 -2.97 2.18
N PHE A 14 0.19 -1.70 2.04
CA PHE A 14 -0.04 -0.70 3.07
C PHE A 14 -1.52 -0.46 3.36
N ALA A 15 -2.39 -0.47 2.35
CA ALA A 15 -3.83 -0.38 2.59
C ALA A 15 -4.37 -1.57 3.39
N LEU A 16 -3.87 -2.79 3.12
CA LEU A 16 -4.25 -3.97 3.89
C LEU A 16 -3.77 -3.87 5.34
N PHE A 17 -2.53 -3.41 5.56
CA PHE A 17 -2.01 -3.18 6.92
C PHE A 17 -2.79 -2.09 7.66
N ASP A 18 -3.06 -0.96 7.02
CA ASP A 18 -3.79 0.16 7.62
C ASP A 18 -5.22 -0.27 8.01
N THR A 19 -5.89 -1.06 7.17
CA THR A 19 -7.19 -1.64 7.53
C THR A 19 -7.07 -2.70 8.63
N ALA A 20 -6.03 -3.54 8.62
CA ALA A 20 -5.82 -4.53 9.68
C ALA A 20 -5.56 -3.87 11.03
N VAL A 21 -4.74 -2.82 11.08
CA VAL A 21 -4.48 -2.04 12.30
C VAL A 21 -5.75 -1.35 12.77
N GLY A 22 -6.45 -0.63 11.87
CA GLY A 22 -7.70 0.05 12.23
C GLY A 22 -8.79 -0.91 12.73
N ASN A 23 -8.89 -2.11 12.16
CA ASN A 23 -9.83 -3.13 12.67
C ASN A 23 -9.33 -3.76 13.98
N ALA A 24 -8.02 -3.96 14.17
CA ALA A 24 -7.46 -4.47 15.42
C ALA A 24 -7.68 -3.52 16.61
N GLU A 25 -7.65 -2.21 16.38
CA GLU A 25 -7.91 -1.20 17.41
C GLU A 25 -9.34 -1.24 17.98
N VAL A 26 -10.29 -1.72 17.17
CA VAL A 26 -11.73 -1.71 17.52
C VAL A 26 -12.24 -3.13 17.82
N SER A 27 -11.43 -4.17 17.59
CA SER A 27 -11.86 -5.57 17.67
C SER A 27 -11.49 -6.26 18.99
N SER A 28 -12.04 -7.45 19.16
CA SER A 28 -11.91 -8.31 20.33
C SER A 28 -10.46 -8.77 20.58
N VAL A 29 -10.18 -9.28 21.78
CA VAL A 29 -8.84 -9.65 22.29
C VAL A 29 -8.06 -10.67 21.40
N ASN A 30 -8.70 -11.28 20.40
CA ASN A 30 -8.03 -12.15 19.43
C ASN A 30 -8.76 -12.15 18.07
N PRO A 31 -8.61 -11.08 17.26
CA PRO A 31 -9.34 -10.95 16.01
C PRO A 31 -8.77 -11.91 14.96
N THR A 32 -9.65 -12.58 14.23
CA THR A 32 -9.26 -13.46 13.12
C THR A 32 -8.80 -12.64 11.91
N VAL A 33 -8.01 -13.24 11.01
CA VAL A 33 -7.52 -12.56 9.79
C VAL A 33 -8.69 -12.00 8.95
N HIS A 34 -9.79 -12.74 8.86
CA HIS A 34 -10.99 -12.28 8.15
C HIS A 34 -11.60 -11.01 8.79
N GLU A 35 -11.60 -10.89 10.11
CA GLU A 35 -12.08 -9.68 10.80
C GLU A 35 -11.11 -8.51 10.63
N LEU A 36 -9.81 -8.78 10.53
CA LEU A 36 -8.77 -7.76 10.32
C LEU A 36 -8.83 -7.15 8.91
N VAL A 37 -9.10 -7.92 7.86
CA VAL A 37 -9.14 -7.41 6.47
C VAL A 37 -10.54 -7.31 5.88
N GLY A 38 -11.58 -7.75 6.60
CA GLY A 38 -12.96 -7.81 6.11
C GLY A 38 -13.57 -6.45 5.75
N ASN A 39 -13.10 -5.37 6.38
CA ASN A 39 -13.57 -4.01 6.09
C ASN A 39 -12.68 -3.24 5.10
N VAL A 40 -11.90 -3.93 4.26
CA VAL A 40 -11.08 -3.22 3.27
C VAL A 40 -11.98 -2.59 2.20
N SER A 41 -11.95 -1.27 2.10
CA SER A 41 -12.69 -0.54 1.07
C SER A 41 -11.93 -0.59 -0.27
N PRO A 42 -12.60 -0.93 -1.39
CA PRO A 42 -11.99 -0.87 -2.73
C PRO A 42 -11.43 0.52 -3.06
N THR A 43 -12.11 1.58 -2.61
CA THR A 43 -11.67 2.96 -2.78
C THR A 43 -10.34 3.21 -2.06
N LYS A 44 -10.20 2.71 -0.84
CA LYS A 44 -8.96 2.82 -0.05
C LYS A 44 -7.81 2.08 -0.72
N LEU A 45 -8.05 0.88 -1.23
CA LEU A 45 -7.06 0.11 -2.00
C LEU A 45 -6.58 0.91 -3.24
N LEU A 46 -7.51 1.49 -4.00
CA LEU A 46 -7.18 2.29 -5.18
C LEU A 46 -6.37 3.55 -4.83
N PHE A 47 -6.71 4.26 -3.75
CA PHE A 47 -5.97 5.43 -3.30
C PHE A 47 -4.52 5.09 -2.94
N TYR A 48 -4.34 4.09 -2.08
CA TYR A 48 -3.00 3.68 -1.65
C TYR A 48 -2.18 3.09 -2.81
N ALA A 49 -2.79 2.32 -3.71
CA ALA A 49 -2.13 1.84 -4.92
C ALA A 49 -1.66 3.00 -5.81
N GLY A 50 -2.49 4.04 -5.97
CA GLY A 50 -2.15 5.24 -6.73
C GLY A 50 -0.97 6.00 -6.11
N ILE A 51 -1.00 6.23 -4.79
CA ILE A 51 0.10 6.86 -4.05
C ILE A 51 1.38 6.04 -4.21
N GLY A 52 1.29 4.72 -4.03
CA GLY A 52 2.41 3.81 -4.20
C GLY A 52 2.99 3.83 -5.62
N ALA A 53 2.14 3.86 -6.64
CA ALA A 53 2.56 3.96 -8.05
C ALA A 53 3.32 5.27 -8.32
N ILE A 54 2.83 6.40 -7.77
CA ILE A 54 3.49 7.71 -7.87
C ILE A 54 4.85 7.67 -7.16
N ALA A 55 4.92 7.13 -5.95
CA ALA A 55 6.17 6.98 -5.21
C ALA A 55 7.19 6.13 -5.99
N GLY A 56 6.73 5.01 -6.58
CA GLY A 56 7.55 4.17 -7.45
C GLY A 56 8.06 4.90 -8.70
N PHE A 57 7.22 5.74 -9.31
CA PHE A 57 7.64 6.59 -10.44
C PHE A 57 8.71 7.61 -10.02
N LEU A 58 8.54 8.27 -8.87
CA LEU A 58 9.52 9.22 -8.34
C LEU A 58 10.86 8.54 -8.04
N LEU A 59 10.84 7.36 -7.41
CA LEU A 59 12.04 6.57 -7.16
C LEU A 59 12.75 6.17 -8.46
N TYR A 60 11.99 5.78 -9.49
CA TYR A 60 12.56 5.51 -10.81
C TYR A 60 13.24 6.75 -11.42
N LYS A 61 12.60 7.92 -11.30
CA LYS A 61 13.14 9.19 -11.80
C LYS A 61 14.42 9.57 -11.06
N VAL A 62 14.43 9.47 -9.73
CA VAL A 62 15.64 9.72 -8.90
C VAL A 62 16.76 8.75 -9.28
N LYS A 63 16.46 7.46 -9.45
CA LYS A 63 17.43 6.47 -9.91
C LYS A 63 17.99 6.80 -11.30
N GLN A 64 17.18 7.30 -12.23
CA GLN A 64 17.73 7.78 -13.50
C GLN A 64 18.67 8.97 -13.28
N THR A 65 18.25 10.00 -12.56
CA THR A 65 19.08 11.21 -12.37
C THR A 65 20.42 10.89 -11.69
N LEU A 66 20.44 10.02 -10.68
CA LEU A 66 21.65 9.74 -9.90
C LEU A 66 22.63 8.77 -10.56
N PHE A 67 22.14 7.86 -11.42
CA PHE A 67 22.96 6.80 -12.02
C PHE A 67 23.14 6.96 -13.54
N SER A 68 22.68 8.08 -14.11
CA SER A 68 22.96 8.49 -15.51
C SER A 68 23.98 9.63 -15.60
N ALA A 69 24.56 10.04 -14.47
CA ALA A 69 25.67 10.98 -14.37
C ALA A 69 26.99 10.18 -14.24
#